data_AF-A0A1E1WAV6-F1
#
_entry.id   AF-A0A1E1WAV6-F1
#
_cell.length_a   1.000
_cell.length_b   1.000
_cell.length_c   1.000
_cell.angle_alpha   90.00
_cell.angle_beta   90.00
_cell.angle_gamma   90.00
#
_symmetry.space_group_name_H-M   'P 1'
#
loop_
_entity.id
_entity.type
_entity.pdbx_description
1 polymer ?
#
loop_
_entity_poly.entity_id
_entity_poly.type
_entity_poly.pdbx_seq_one_letter_code
_entity_poly.pdbx_strand_id
1 'polypeptide(L)'
;RMSEERGWELMWLATGLFACSQGLLRELTLFLRTRRYPIAQDSLQRLQKTLRNGQRKYPPHQVEVEAIQHKTTQIFHKVYFPDDTDEAFEVDSSTRAKDFCQNIAQRLNLRSSEGFSLFVKIADKVISVPEGDFFFDFVRHLTDWIKKARPTRDGITPQFTYQVFFMKKLWTNTVPGKDRAAD
;
A
#
# COMPACT_ATOMS: atom_id res chain seq x y z
N ARG A 1 -2.95 -26.93 -14.66
CA ARG A 1 -2.63 -25.63 -15.29
C ARG A 1 -3.32 -24.48 -14.55
N MET A 2 -4.65 -24.31 -14.61
CA MET A 2 -5.34 -23.24 -13.84
C MET A 2 -5.08 -23.29 -12.33
N SER A 3 -5.09 -24.47 -11.70
CA SER A 3 -4.82 -24.59 -10.27
C SER A 3 -3.40 -24.17 -9.88
N GLU A 4 -2.40 -24.41 -10.73
CA GLU A 4 -1.00 -24.04 -10.45
C GLU A 4 -0.83 -22.53 -10.54
N GLU A 5 -1.44 -21.91 -11.55
CA GLU A 5 -1.45 -20.47 -11.74
C GLU A 5 -2.07 -19.74 -10.54
N ARG A 6 -3.24 -20.20 -10.06
CA ARG A 6 -3.84 -19.67 -8.83
C ARG A 6 -2.96 -19.90 -7.60
N GLY A 7 -2.27 -21.03 -7.52
CA GLY A 7 -1.30 -21.30 -6.44
C GLY A 7 -0.16 -20.28 -6.40
N TRP A 8 0.34 -19.87 -7.56
CA TRP A 8 1.37 -18.84 -7.65
C TRP A 8 0.86 -17.44 -7.31
N GLU A 9 -0.38 -17.10 -7.70
CA GLU A 9 -1.02 -15.84 -7.27
C GLU A 9 -1.11 -15.79 -5.73
N LEU A 10 -1.51 -16.89 -5.09
CA LEU A 10 -1.56 -17.00 -3.63
C LEU A 10 -0.17 -16.91 -2.99
N MET A 11 0.85 -17.54 -3.58
CA MET A 11 2.24 -17.43 -3.11
C MET A 11 2.73 -15.98 -3.14
N TRP A 12 2.44 -15.26 -4.22
CA TRP A 12 2.82 -13.86 -4.39
C TRP A 12 2.15 -12.94 -3.38
N LEU A 13 0.86 -13.17 -3.12
CA LEU A 13 0.13 -12.45 -2.07
C LEU A 13 0.74 -12.77 -0.69
N ALA A 14 0.88 -14.05 -0.33
CA ALA A 14 1.35 -14.48 0.98
C ALA A 14 2.75 -13.95 1.32
N THR A 15 3.68 -14.03 0.36
CA THR A 15 5.08 -13.56 0.55
C THR A 15 5.21 -12.05 0.76
N GLY A 16 4.18 -11.26 0.44
CA GLY A 16 4.13 -9.82 0.76
C GLY A 16 3.43 -9.48 2.08
N LEU A 17 2.83 -10.47 2.76
CA LEU A 17 2.11 -10.27 4.02
C LEU A 17 2.93 -10.68 5.23
N PHE A 18 3.42 -11.91 5.23
CA PHE A 18 4.06 -12.53 6.39
C PHE A 18 5.21 -13.44 5.97
N ALA A 19 6.14 -13.64 6.89
CA ALA A 19 7.22 -14.59 6.72
C ALA A 19 6.82 -15.94 7.33
N CYS A 20 7.26 -17.03 6.71
CA CYS A 20 7.14 -18.34 7.34
C CYS A 20 8.08 -18.47 8.56
N SER A 21 7.94 -19.57 9.30
CA SER A 21 8.87 -19.88 10.40
C SER A 21 10.31 -20.10 9.89
N GLN A 22 11.28 -19.97 10.79
CA GLN A 22 12.70 -20.18 10.47
C GLN A 22 12.98 -21.59 9.93
N GLY A 23 12.26 -22.61 10.43
CA GLY A 23 12.39 -23.99 9.95
C GLY A 23 11.95 -24.19 8.49
N LEU A 24 10.98 -23.39 8.00
CA LEU A 24 10.49 -23.47 6.62
C LEU A 24 11.21 -22.51 5.67
N LEU A 25 11.84 -21.45 6.19
CA LEU A 25 12.37 -20.35 5.37
C LEU A 25 13.40 -20.80 4.34
N ARG A 26 14.28 -21.72 4.71
CA ARG A 26 15.27 -22.30 3.79
C ARG A 26 14.58 -22.99 2.61
N GLU A 27 13.62 -23.86 2.89
CA GLU A 27 12.94 -24.65 1.86
C GLU A 27 12.07 -23.78 0.96
N LEU A 28 11.36 -22.81 1.53
CA LEU A 28 10.60 -21.82 0.75
C LEU A 28 11.52 -21.01 -0.17
N THR A 29 12.66 -20.55 0.33
CA THR A 29 13.63 -19.80 -0.47
C THR A 29 14.17 -20.64 -1.62
N LEU A 30 14.53 -21.91 -1.37
CA LEU A 30 14.99 -22.83 -2.42
C LEU A 30 13.90 -23.11 -3.44
N PHE A 31 12.65 -23.33 -2.99
CA PHE A 31 11.51 -23.51 -3.87
C PHE A 31 11.32 -22.31 -4.81
N LEU A 32 11.27 -21.08 -4.27
CA LEU A 32 11.08 -19.88 -5.07
C LEU A 32 12.24 -19.60 -6.04
N ARG A 33 13.48 -19.95 -5.66
CA ARG A 33 14.67 -19.78 -6.52
C ARG A 33 14.74 -20.76 -7.69
N THR A 34 14.28 -22.00 -7.49
CA THR A 34 14.49 -23.09 -8.47
C THR A 34 13.36 -23.20 -9.49
N ARG A 35 12.17 -22.66 -9.19
CA ARG A 35 11.01 -22.75 -10.08
C ARG A 35 11.08 -21.69 -11.17
N ARG A 36 10.95 -22.13 -12.43
CA ARG A 36 10.85 -21.26 -13.61
C ARG A 36 9.41 -20.83 -13.84
N TYR A 37 8.86 -20.04 -12.92
CA TYR A 37 7.54 -19.43 -13.04
C TYR A 37 7.68 -17.89 -13.03
N PRO A 38 6.91 -17.13 -13.83
CA PRO A 38 7.13 -15.68 -14.01
C PRO A 38 7.22 -14.87 -12.73
N ILE A 39 6.40 -15.18 -11.72
CA ILE A 39 6.34 -14.45 -10.43
C ILE A 39 7.10 -15.14 -9.29
N ALA A 40 7.91 -16.17 -9.58
CA ALA A 40 8.67 -16.88 -8.54
C ALA A 40 9.77 -16.01 -7.93
N GLN A 41 10.52 -15.30 -8.79
CA GLN A 41 11.56 -14.39 -8.32
C GLN A 41 10.94 -13.20 -7.57
N ASP A 42 9.88 -12.60 -8.12
CA ASP A 42 9.17 -11.50 -7.46
C ASP A 42 8.65 -11.89 -6.06
N SER A 43 8.03 -13.07 -5.94
CA SER A 43 7.65 -13.66 -4.63
C SER A 43 8.83 -13.78 -3.66
N LEU A 44 10.03 -14.12 -4.15
CA LEU A 44 11.24 -14.18 -3.32
C LEU A 44 11.67 -12.79 -2.84
N GLN A 45 11.64 -11.78 -3.71
CA GLN A 45 11.96 -10.40 -3.32
C GLN A 45 10.97 -9.87 -2.29
N ARG A 46 9.68 -10.18 -2.47
CA ARG A 46 8.61 -9.83 -1.54
C ARG A 46 8.85 -10.46 -0.17
N LEU A 47 9.16 -11.77 -0.13
CA LEU A 47 9.52 -12.45 1.12
C LEU A 47 10.70 -11.75 1.83
N GLN A 48 11.74 -11.37 1.09
CA GLN A 48 12.88 -10.63 1.65
C GLN A 48 12.52 -9.23 2.14
N LYS A 49 11.60 -8.53 1.47
CA LYS A 49 11.06 -7.25 1.94
C LYS A 49 10.26 -7.45 3.23
N THR A 50 9.38 -8.44 3.30
CA THR A 50 8.59 -8.75 4.50
C THR A 50 9.47 -9.12 5.70
N LEU A 51 10.54 -9.88 5.49
CA LEU A 51 11.52 -10.17 6.56
C LEU A 51 12.20 -8.92 7.11
N ARG A 52 12.47 -7.91 6.26
CA ARG A 52 13.14 -6.66 6.65
C ARG A 52 12.19 -5.62 7.23
N ASN A 53 11.04 -5.46 6.58
CA ASN A 53 10.09 -4.39 6.87
C ASN A 53 9.03 -4.83 7.89
N GLY A 54 8.98 -6.10 8.27
CA GLY A 54 7.98 -6.63 9.18
C GLY A 54 6.72 -7.12 8.45
N GLN A 55 5.78 -7.62 9.25
CA GLN A 55 4.62 -8.36 8.76
C GLN A 55 3.36 -7.50 8.81
N ARG A 56 2.49 -7.68 7.81
CA ARG A 56 1.18 -7.03 7.69
C ARG A 56 0.22 -7.56 8.75
N LYS A 57 -0.71 -6.70 9.18
CA LYS A 57 -1.75 -7.03 10.18
C LYS A 57 -3.07 -7.44 9.53
N TYR A 58 -3.33 -7.00 8.31
CA TYR A 58 -4.58 -7.29 7.58
C TYR A 58 -4.31 -8.10 6.31
N PRO A 59 -5.33 -8.80 5.78
CA PRO A 59 -5.23 -9.52 4.50
C PRO A 59 -4.90 -8.59 3.32
N PRO A 60 -4.58 -9.15 2.14
CA PRO A 60 -4.36 -8.36 0.94
C PRO A 60 -5.51 -7.41 0.65
N HIS A 61 -5.17 -6.19 0.26
CA HIS A 61 -6.14 -5.26 -0.27
C HIS A 61 -6.62 -5.71 -1.66
N GLN A 62 -7.83 -5.31 -2.04
CA GLN A 62 -8.44 -5.71 -3.33
C GLN A 62 -7.55 -5.37 -4.53
N VAL A 63 -6.89 -4.21 -4.49
CA VAL A 63 -5.95 -3.78 -5.53
C VAL A 63 -4.76 -4.75 -5.68
N GLU A 64 -4.27 -5.34 -4.58
CA GLU A 64 -3.19 -6.34 -4.63
C GLU A 64 -3.66 -7.63 -5.29
N VAL A 65 -4.90 -8.04 -5.01
CA VAL A 65 -5.54 -9.23 -5.61
C VAL A 65 -5.79 -9.01 -7.09
N GLU A 66 -6.34 -7.85 -7.47
CA GLU A 66 -6.63 -7.52 -8.86
C GLU A 66 -5.35 -7.43 -9.70
N ALA A 67 -4.28 -6.82 -9.18
CA ALA A 67 -3.01 -6.71 -9.88
C ALA A 67 -2.49 -8.10 -10.30
N ILE A 68 -2.38 -9.03 -9.34
CA ILE A 68 -1.82 -10.35 -9.63
C ILE A 68 -2.74 -11.21 -10.51
N GLN A 69 -4.06 -11.02 -10.42
CA GLN A 69 -5.03 -11.66 -11.31
C GLN A 69 -4.91 -11.15 -12.76
N HIS A 70 -4.59 -9.86 -12.95
CA HIS A 70 -4.27 -9.25 -14.25
C HIS A 70 -2.80 -9.45 -14.68
N LYS A 71 -2.05 -10.28 -13.96
CA LYS A 71 -0.65 -10.63 -14.25
C LYS A 71 0.32 -9.45 -14.15
N THR A 72 0.00 -8.46 -13.33
CA THR A 72 0.88 -7.34 -13.01
C THR A 72 1.40 -7.47 -11.58
N THR A 73 2.71 -7.28 -11.39
CA THR A 73 3.33 -7.26 -10.05
C THR A 73 3.58 -5.84 -9.55
N GLN A 74 3.48 -4.84 -10.44
CA GLN A 74 3.55 -3.43 -10.10
C GLN A 74 2.16 -2.88 -9.84
N ILE A 75 2.02 -2.10 -8.77
CA ILE A 75 0.76 -1.48 -8.37
C ILE A 75 0.98 0.02 -8.33
N PHE A 76 0.16 0.76 -9.05
CA PHE A 76 0.15 2.22 -9.03
C PHE A 76 -1.09 2.71 -8.28
N HIS A 77 -0.88 3.58 -7.30
CA HIS A 77 -1.95 4.21 -6.56
C HIS A 77 -2.00 5.70 -6.87
N LYS A 78 -3.18 6.18 -7.27
CA LYS A 78 -3.42 7.61 -7.51
C LYS A 78 -3.39 8.37 -6.18
N VAL A 79 -2.70 9.51 -6.18
CA VAL A 79 -2.60 10.46 -5.08
C VAL A 79 -3.04 11.84 -5.59
N TYR A 80 -3.94 12.47 -4.85
CA TYR A 80 -4.50 13.79 -5.14
C TYR A 80 -3.77 14.86 -4.33
N PHE A 81 -3.63 16.04 -4.92
CA PHE A 81 -2.93 17.18 -4.33
C PHE A 81 -3.88 18.37 -4.11
N PRO A 82 -3.52 19.33 -3.24
CA PRO A 82 -4.36 20.51 -2.96
C PRO A 82 -4.56 21.47 -4.14
N ASP A 83 -3.72 21.39 -5.17
CA ASP A 83 -3.78 22.21 -6.39
C ASP A 83 -4.69 21.61 -7.47
N ASP A 84 -5.60 20.72 -7.07
CA ASP A 84 -6.52 19.95 -7.93
C ASP A 84 -5.82 19.03 -8.95
N THR A 85 -4.52 18.76 -8.80
CA THR A 85 -3.80 17.77 -9.61
C THR A 85 -3.78 16.38 -8.96
N ASP A 86 -3.46 15.36 -9.76
CA ASP A 86 -3.22 14.01 -9.27
C ASP A 86 -2.07 13.33 -10.01
N GLU A 87 -1.35 12.45 -9.31
CA GLU A 87 -0.31 11.60 -9.89
C GLU A 87 -0.42 10.15 -9.39
N ALA A 88 0.04 9.21 -10.22
CA ALA A 88 0.08 7.79 -9.88
C ALA A 88 1.46 7.40 -9.35
N PHE A 89 1.51 6.79 -8.17
CA PHE A 89 2.74 6.37 -7.51
C PHE A 89 2.80 4.87 -7.37
N GLU A 90 3.97 4.29 -7.61
CA GLU A 90 4.19 2.87 -7.37
C GLU A 90 4.17 2.60 -5.86
N VAL A 91 3.37 1.61 -5.45
CA VAL A 91 3.27 1.12 -4.08
C VAL A 91 3.39 -0.40 -4.08
N ASP A 92 3.88 -0.96 -2.98
CA ASP A 92 3.91 -2.40 -2.77
C ASP A 92 3.30 -2.79 -1.41
N SER A 93 3.18 -4.09 -1.19
CA SER A 93 2.57 -4.67 0.02
C SER A 93 3.30 -4.27 1.31
N SER A 94 4.55 -3.81 1.22
CA SER A 94 5.40 -3.41 2.35
C SER A 94 5.53 -1.89 2.50
N THR A 95 4.88 -1.11 1.63
CA THR A 95 4.96 0.35 1.63
C THR A 95 4.32 0.92 2.89
N ARG A 96 5.11 1.66 3.69
CA ARG A 96 4.61 2.42 4.83
C ARG A 96 4.28 3.84 4.44
N ALA A 97 3.40 4.49 5.21
CA ALA A 97 2.97 5.85 4.93
C ALA A 97 4.15 6.85 4.88
N LYS A 98 5.14 6.71 5.77
CA LYS A 98 6.35 7.55 5.74
C LYS A 98 7.15 7.41 4.44
N ASP A 99 7.33 6.19 3.95
CA ASP A 99 8.14 5.91 2.75
C ASP A 99 7.39 6.42 1.52
N PHE A 100 6.07 6.27 1.52
CA PHE A 100 5.19 6.80 0.49
C PHE A 100 5.22 8.34 0.47
N CYS A 101 5.12 9.00 1.62
CA CYS A 101 5.28 10.47 1.72
C CYS A 101 6.65 10.94 1.18
N GLN A 102 7.73 10.22 1.49
CA GLN A 102 9.06 10.54 0.99
C GLN A 102 9.15 10.43 -0.54
N ASN A 103 8.59 9.36 -1.13
CA ASN A 103 8.57 9.18 -2.58
C ASN A 103 7.77 10.30 -3.28
N ILE A 104 6.64 10.70 -2.71
CA ILE A 104 5.83 11.81 -3.23
C ILE A 104 6.59 13.13 -3.13
N ALA A 105 7.18 13.42 -1.98
CA ALA A 105 7.96 14.64 -1.78
C ALA A 105 9.14 14.75 -2.76
N GLN A 106 9.84 13.65 -3.02
CA GLN A 106 10.91 13.59 -4.03
C GLN A 106 10.37 13.85 -5.43
N ARG A 107 9.24 13.22 -5.81
CA ARG A 107 8.61 13.37 -7.13
C ARG A 107 8.17 14.82 -7.40
N LEU A 108 7.68 15.51 -6.36
CA LEU A 108 7.26 16.91 -6.40
C LEU A 108 8.44 17.90 -6.21
N ASN A 109 9.67 17.41 -6.05
CA ASN A 109 10.86 18.22 -5.76
C ASN A 109 10.73 19.10 -4.49
N LEU A 110 10.02 18.61 -3.47
CA LEU A 110 9.98 19.26 -2.16
C LEU A 110 11.34 19.14 -1.48
N ARG A 111 11.75 20.19 -0.76
CA ARG A 111 13.00 20.17 0.03
C ARG A 111 12.90 19.22 1.22
N SER A 112 11.71 19.02 1.77
CA SER A 112 11.47 18.15 2.91
C SER A 112 10.03 17.63 2.91
N SER A 113 9.85 16.36 3.30
CA SER A 113 8.52 15.78 3.59
C SER A 113 8.02 16.10 5.01
N GLU A 114 8.79 16.86 5.81
CA GLU A 114 8.42 17.19 7.19
C GLU A 114 7.08 17.91 7.26
N GLY A 115 6.20 17.44 8.15
CA GLY A 115 4.86 17.97 8.34
C GLY A 115 3.86 17.60 7.25
N PHE A 116 4.27 16.92 6.17
CA PHE A 116 3.35 16.33 5.19
C PHE A 116 2.87 14.95 5.62
N SER A 117 1.65 14.60 5.23
CA SER A 117 1.04 13.31 5.57
C SER A 117 0.11 12.85 4.44
N LEU A 118 -0.13 11.54 4.40
CA LEU A 118 -1.20 10.96 3.62
C LEU A 118 -2.53 11.11 4.35
N PHE A 119 -3.60 11.37 3.61
CA PHE A 119 -4.97 11.37 4.11
C PHE A 119 -5.82 10.46 3.24
N VAL A 120 -6.64 9.63 3.86
CA VAL A 120 -7.63 8.81 3.14
C VAL A 120 -9.00 9.44 3.33
N LYS A 121 -9.61 9.86 2.21
CA LYS A 121 -11.00 10.30 2.15
C LYS A 121 -11.87 9.13 1.74
N ILE A 122 -12.85 8.78 2.56
CA ILE A 122 -13.80 7.69 2.30
C ILE A 122 -15.15 8.07 2.89
N ALA A 123 -16.21 7.99 2.08
CA ALA A 123 -17.52 8.56 2.42
C ALA A 123 -17.40 10.02 2.88
N ASP A 124 -17.84 10.33 4.10
CA ASP A 124 -17.78 11.65 4.75
C ASP A 124 -16.55 11.84 5.66
N LYS A 125 -15.63 10.86 5.71
CA LYS A 125 -14.45 10.89 6.59
C LYS A 125 -13.19 11.21 5.82
N VAL A 126 -12.32 12.00 6.45
CA VAL A 126 -10.95 12.27 6.00
C VAL A 126 -10.03 12.00 7.18
N ILE A 127 -9.18 10.98 7.08
CA ILE A 127 -8.34 10.53 8.19
C ILE A 127 -6.88 10.51 7.75
N SER A 128 -5.99 11.11 8.55
CA SER A 128 -4.54 11.04 8.29
C SER A 128 -4.00 9.64 8.57
N VAL A 129 -3.15 9.13 7.69
CA VAL A 129 -2.48 7.83 7.85
C VAL A 129 -1.30 7.99 8.83
N PRO A 130 -1.21 7.17 9.89
CA PRO A 130 -0.03 7.14 10.75
C PRO A 130 1.23 6.78 9.95
N GLU A 131 2.31 7.54 10.10
CA GLU A 131 3.56 7.38 9.34
C GLU A 131 4.15 5.97 9.40
N GLY A 132 3.99 5.32 10.56
CA GLY A 132 4.47 3.97 10.80
C GLY A 132 3.61 2.87 10.19
N ASP A 133 2.38 3.13 9.77
CA ASP A 133 1.48 2.06 9.29
C ASP A 133 1.78 1.66 7.85
N PHE A 134 1.57 0.38 7.54
CA PHE A 134 1.52 -0.08 6.16
C PHE A 134 0.29 0.54 5.48
N PHE A 135 0.49 1.12 4.29
CA PHE A 135 -0.56 1.86 3.59
C PHE A 135 -1.82 0.99 3.37
N PHE A 136 -1.65 -0.22 2.84
CA PHE A 136 -2.78 -1.13 2.62
C PHE A 136 -3.42 -1.67 3.89
N ASP A 137 -2.70 -1.77 5.01
CA ASP A 137 -3.30 -2.13 6.31
C ASP A 137 -4.24 -1.01 6.79
N PHE A 138 -3.78 0.24 6.71
CA PHE A 138 -4.58 1.38 7.12
C PHE A 138 -5.85 1.52 6.28
N VAL A 139 -5.72 1.47 4.94
CA VAL A 139 -6.87 1.55 4.02
C VAL A 139 -7.87 0.43 4.30
N ARG A 140 -7.38 -0.80 4.51
CA ARG A 140 -8.24 -1.95 4.82
C ARG A 140 -8.98 -1.76 6.14
N HIS A 141 -8.24 -1.41 7.20
CA HIS A 141 -8.81 -1.20 8.52
C HIS A 141 -9.87 -0.09 8.52
N LEU A 142 -9.57 1.04 7.88
CA LEU A 142 -10.49 2.17 7.77
C LEU A 142 -11.76 1.76 7.01
N THR A 143 -11.62 1.05 5.88
CA THR A 143 -12.76 0.57 5.10
C THR A 143 -13.66 -0.36 5.91
N ASP A 144 -13.06 -1.31 6.65
CA ASP A 144 -13.81 -2.24 7.51
C ASP A 144 -14.50 -1.52 8.67
N TRP A 145 -13.87 -0.49 9.25
CA TRP A 145 -14.46 0.36 10.27
C TRP A 145 -15.66 1.15 9.76
N ILE A 146 -15.56 1.78 8.57
CA ILE A 146 -16.67 2.50 7.93
C ILE A 146 -17.84 1.56 7.63
N LYS A 147 -17.56 0.36 7.09
CA LYS A 147 -18.58 -0.67 6.83
C LYS A 147 -19.35 -1.07 8.09
N LYS A 148 -18.64 -1.24 9.21
CA LYS A 148 -19.27 -1.57 10.51
C LYS A 148 -20.11 -0.42 11.05
N ALA A 149 -19.66 0.82 10.88
CA ALA A 149 -20.38 2.01 11.34
C ALA A 149 -21.62 2.34 10.49
N ARG A 150 -21.68 1.85 9.26
CA ARG A 150 -22.80 2.04 8.32
C ARG A 150 -23.40 0.69 7.91
N PRO A 151 -24.09 -0.02 8.83
CA PRO A 151 -24.73 -1.28 8.50
C PRO A 151 -25.81 -1.05 7.43
N THR A 152 -25.83 -1.92 6.43
CA THR A 152 -26.78 -1.88 5.33
C THR A 152 -28.20 -2.09 5.82
N ARG A 153 -29.08 -1.13 5.54
CA ARG A 153 -30.50 -1.43 5.38
C ARG A 153 -30.66 -2.05 3.98
N ASP A 154 -31.39 -3.16 3.88
CA ASP A 154 -31.84 -3.77 2.62
C ASP A 154 -30.84 -4.63 1.82
N GLY A 155 -29.79 -5.18 2.46
CA GLY A 155 -28.95 -6.25 1.87
C GLY A 155 -28.00 -5.83 0.74
N ILE A 156 -27.97 -4.55 0.35
CA ILE A 156 -27.02 -4.02 -0.64
C ILE A 156 -25.74 -3.58 0.07
N THR A 157 -24.65 -4.34 -0.05
CA THR A 157 -23.35 -3.94 0.51
C THR A 157 -22.80 -2.73 -0.23
N PRO A 158 -22.56 -1.57 0.43
CA PRO A 158 -22.08 -0.38 -0.25
C PRO A 158 -20.64 -0.63 -0.66
N GLN A 159 -20.35 -0.42 -1.94
CA GLN A 159 -18.96 -0.32 -2.39
C GLN A 159 -18.46 1.07 -2.01
N PHE A 160 -17.49 1.12 -1.10
CA PHE A 160 -16.84 2.37 -0.73
C PHE A 160 -15.64 2.59 -1.63
N THR A 161 -15.65 3.68 -2.40
CA THR A 161 -14.48 4.21 -3.06
C THR A 161 -13.77 5.17 -2.12
N TYR A 162 -12.45 5.07 -2.03
CA TYR A 162 -11.61 6.01 -1.27
C TYR A 162 -10.68 6.78 -2.20
N GLN A 163 -10.26 7.96 -1.74
CA GLN A 163 -9.25 8.78 -2.38
C GLN A 163 -8.09 9.00 -1.41
N VAL A 164 -6.86 9.05 -1.92
CA VAL A 164 -5.66 9.31 -1.12
C VAL A 164 -5.15 10.69 -1.46
N PHE A 165 -4.97 11.53 -0.45
CA PHE A 165 -4.45 12.88 -0.59
C PHE A 165 -3.07 12.98 0.06
N PHE A 166 -2.19 13.79 -0.51
CA PHE A 166 -0.92 14.17 0.12
C PHE A 166 -0.96 15.66 0.42
N MET A 167 -0.92 16.01 1.71
CA MET A 167 -1.11 17.40 2.16
C MET A 167 -0.27 17.71 3.40
N LYS A 168 -0.02 19.00 3.63
CA LYS A 168 0.61 19.49 4.86
C LYS A 168 -0.35 19.31 6.03
N LYS A 169 0.05 18.52 7.02
CA LYS A 169 -0.67 18.29 8.29
C LYS A 169 -0.20 19.23 9.40
N LEU A 170 1.10 19.53 9.45
CA LEU A 170 1.73 20.35 10.48
C LEU A 170 2.54 21.49 9.86
N TRP A 171 2.36 22.70 10.37
CA TRP A 171 2.96 23.94 9.84
C TRP A 171 4.06 24.53 10.73
N THR A 172 4.67 23.72 11.60
CA THR A 172 5.59 24.16 12.66
C THR A 172 6.81 24.95 12.16
N ASN A 173 7.42 24.52 11.05
CA ASN A 173 8.64 25.12 10.49
C ASN A 173 8.45 25.67 9.06
N THR A 174 7.20 25.96 8.68
CA THR A 174 6.90 26.38 7.29
C THR A 174 7.12 27.88 7.15
N VAL A 175 8.05 28.27 6.27
CA VAL A 175 8.34 29.67 5.97
C VAL A 175 8.18 29.86 4.46
N PRO A 176 7.18 30.63 4.00
CA PRO A 176 6.99 30.90 2.59
C PRO A 176 8.26 31.42 1.91
N GLY A 177 8.52 30.95 0.70
CA GLY A 177 9.69 31.27 -0.11
C GLY A 177 10.92 30.39 0.17
N LYS A 178 10.93 29.60 1.25
CA LYS A 178 12.02 28.64 1.51
C LYS A 178 11.91 27.39 0.64
N ASP A 179 10.70 26.94 0.33
CA ASP A 179 10.48 25.77 -0.52
C ASP A 179 9.37 26.08 -1.52
N ARG A 180 9.77 26.60 -2.69
CA ARG A 180 8.83 27.08 -3.72
C ARG A 180 7.86 26.03 -4.23
N ALA A 181 8.21 24.74 -4.13
CA ALA A 181 7.33 23.66 -4.53
C ALA A 181 6.28 23.33 -3.45
N ALA A 182 6.53 23.74 -2.20
CA ALA A 182 5.61 23.58 -1.07
C ALA A 182 4.77 24.82 -0.78
N ASP A 183 5.10 25.96 -1.41
CA ASP A 183 4.46 27.27 -1.23
C ASP A 183 3.14 27.41 -2.00
#